data_AF-A0A959SMU6-F1
#
_entry.id   AF-A0A959SMU6-F1
#
_cell.length_a   1.000
_cell.length_b   1.000
_cell.length_c   1.000
_cell.angle_alpha   90.00
_cell.angle_beta   90.00
_cell.angle_gamma   90.00
#
_symmetry.space_group_name_H-M   'P 1'
#
loop_
_entity.id
_entity.type
_entity.pdbx_description
1 polymer ?
#
loop_
_entity_poly.entity_id
_entity_poly.type
_entity_poly.pdbx_seq_one_letter_code
_entity_poly.pdbx_strand_id
1 'polypeptide(L)'
;MKEVLLSRRAAVKSTLLGMVAVSLPNLVRAGGGAAPRLLEEAEIFHRYPSIDDAIVSTVVGKSHFDLEAVQQLVEPRPELARATWDWSFGDWESALGAASHVGRRDIANYLIGKGARPTIFTYAMFGKHAAVKAMVQGMPGVQRTAGPHGIDLLTHARIGAGSKGLSAQEQEDCERTV
;
A
#
# COMPACT_ATOMS: atom_id res chain seq x y z
N MET A 1 -49.56 -11.50 13.29
CA MET A 1 -48.82 -10.36 12.70
C MET A 1 -47.35 -10.75 12.66
N LYS A 2 -46.72 -10.88 11.49
CA LYS A 2 -45.29 -11.14 11.36
C LYS A 2 -44.61 -9.80 11.09
N GLU A 3 -43.71 -9.39 11.97
CA GLU A 3 -42.87 -8.21 11.73
C GLU A 3 -41.93 -8.46 10.55
N VAL A 4 -41.96 -7.56 9.57
CA VAL A 4 -41.02 -7.54 8.46
C VAL A 4 -39.82 -6.72 8.92
N LEU A 5 -38.75 -7.41 9.32
CA LEU A 5 -37.46 -6.79 9.59
C LEU A 5 -36.86 -6.28 8.27
N LEU A 6 -37.03 -4.99 8.01
CA LEU A 6 -36.35 -4.27 6.93
C LEU A 6 -34.84 -4.31 7.17
N SER A 7 -34.17 -5.24 6.51
CA SER A 7 -32.71 -5.33 6.49
C SER A 7 -32.11 -4.09 5.82
N ARG A 8 -31.03 -3.54 6.37
CA ARG A 8 -30.23 -2.46 5.75
C ARG A 8 -29.80 -2.81 4.31
N ARG A 9 -29.67 -4.10 3.98
CA ARG A 9 -29.40 -4.57 2.61
C ARG A 9 -30.57 -4.36 1.63
N ALA A 10 -31.82 -4.38 2.12
CA ALA A 10 -33.00 -4.09 1.30
C ALA A 10 -33.13 -2.59 1.01
N ALA A 11 -32.80 -1.74 2.00
CA ALA A 11 -32.84 -0.29 1.84
C ALA A 11 -31.82 0.21 0.80
N VAL A 12 -30.58 -0.31 0.80
CA VAL A 12 -29.54 0.12 -0.15
C VAL A 12 -29.83 -0.31 -1.59
N LYS A 13 -30.50 -1.46 -1.81
CA LYS A 13 -30.96 -1.87 -3.15
C LYS A 13 -32.10 -0.99 -3.68
N SER A 14 -32.86 -0.32 -2.81
CA SER A 14 -33.96 0.56 -3.21
C SER A 14 -33.55 2.00 -3.55
N THR A 15 -32.34 2.43 -3.19
CA THR A 15 -31.91 3.83 -3.37
C THR A 15 -31.48 4.17 -4.80
N LEU A 16 -31.23 3.18 -5.65
CA LEU A 16 -30.88 3.40 -7.07
C LEU A 16 -32.10 3.59 -7.99
N LEU A 17 -33.33 3.38 -7.50
CA LEU A 17 -34.57 3.63 -8.27
C LEU A 17 -35.26 4.97 -7.92
N GLY A 18 -34.71 5.76 -7.00
CA GLY A 18 -35.41 6.90 -6.40
C GLY A 18 -35.25 8.28 -7.05
N MET A 19 -34.45 8.44 -8.12
CA MET A 19 -34.15 9.77 -8.69
C MET A 19 -34.38 9.91 -10.20
N VAL A 20 -35.38 9.23 -10.78
CA VAL A 20 -35.80 9.48 -12.19
C VAL A 20 -37.30 9.69 -12.38
N ALA A 21 -38.12 9.60 -11.32
CA ALA A 21 -39.54 9.83 -11.43
C ALA A 21 -39.91 11.27 -11.06
N VAL A 22 -39.71 12.24 -11.97
CA VAL A 22 -40.64 13.37 -12.30
C VAL A 22 -39.95 14.22 -13.39
N SER A 23 -40.09 13.85 -14.66
CA SER A 23 -40.29 14.76 -15.82
C SER A 23 -40.19 14.00 -17.14
N LEU A 24 -41.28 13.32 -17.52
CA LEU A 24 -41.54 12.99 -18.92
C LEU A 24 -42.80 13.76 -19.34
N PRO A 25 -42.67 14.61 -20.37
CA PRO A 25 -43.49 14.31 -21.53
C PRO A 25 -42.67 14.30 -22.83
N ASN A 26 -42.99 13.31 -23.65
CA ASN A 26 -42.85 13.27 -25.11
C ASN A 26 -41.44 13.29 -25.70
N LEU A 27 -40.91 12.09 -25.96
CA LEU A 27 -40.23 11.84 -27.23
C LEU A 27 -40.39 10.36 -27.65
N VAL A 28 -41.62 9.96 -27.97
CA VAL A 28 -41.83 8.81 -28.85
C VAL A 28 -41.79 9.35 -30.27
N ARG A 29 -40.70 9.06 -30.99
CA ARG A 29 -40.60 8.81 -32.45
C ARG A 29 -39.30 9.35 -33.05
N ALA A 30 -38.32 8.48 -33.19
CA ALA A 30 -37.54 8.26 -34.42
C ALA A 30 -36.65 7.02 -34.23
N GLY A 31 -36.64 6.14 -35.22
CA GLY A 31 -35.99 4.84 -35.17
C GLY A 31 -34.46 4.93 -35.13
N GLY A 32 -33.87 3.87 -34.58
CA GLY A 32 -32.43 3.74 -34.37
C GLY A 32 -32.16 3.24 -32.95
N GLY A 33 -32.67 2.05 -32.62
CA GLY A 33 -32.48 1.42 -31.32
C GLY A 33 -31.01 1.00 -31.12
N ALA A 34 -30.15 1.95 -30.79
CA ALA A 34 -29.02 1.65 -29.94
C ALA A 34 -29.59 1.43 -28.54
N ALA A 35 -29.67 0.17 -28.12
CA ALA A 35 -29.95 -0.16 -26.73
C ALA A 35 -29.05 0.73 -25.84
N PRO A 36 -29.55 1.28 -24.73
CA PRO A 36 -28.67 1.90 -23.76
C PRO A 36 -27.61 0.85 -23.43
N ARG A 37 -26.32 1.18 -23.59
CA ARG A 37 -25.25 0.31 -23.11
C ARG A 37 -25.59 0.07 -21.65
N LEU A 38 -26.06 -1.14 -21.36
CA LEU A 38 -26.21 -1.63 -20.01
C LEU A 38 -24.87 -1.34 -19.37
N LEU A 39 -24.91 -0.57 -18.29
CA LEU A 39 -23.77 -0.37 -17.41
C LEU A 39 -23.13 -1.75 -17.28
N GLU A 40 -21.93 -1.91 -17.86
CA GLU A 40 -21.15 -3.11 -17.66
C GLU A 40 -21.04 -3.21 -16.14
N GLU A 41 -21.72 -4.20 -15.55
CA GLU A 41 -21.73 -4.37 -14.10
C GLU A 41 -20.27 -4.57 -13.72
N ALA A 42 -19.62 -3.49 -13.25
CA ALA A 42 -18.24 -3.52 -12.85
C ALA A 42 -18.12 -4.66 -11.85
N GLU A 43 -17.43 -5.73 -12.27
CA GLU A 43 -17.37 -6.96 -11.50
C GLU A 43 -16.79 -6.61 -10.13
N ILE A 44 -17.60 -6.79 -9.09
CA ILE A 44 -17.19 -6.41 -7.74
C ILE A 44 -16.06 -7.35 -7.36
N PHE A 45 -14.88 -6.79 -7.08
CA PHE A 45 -13.72 -7.55 -6.62
C PHE A 45 -14.12 -8.54 -5.52
N HIS A 46 -13.73 -9.81 -5.68
CA HIS A 46 -14.23 -10.90 -4.85
C HIS A 46 -13.99 -10.74 -3.34
N ARG A 47 -13.02 -9.92 -2.92
CA ARG A 47 -12.76 -9.61 -1.51
C ARG A 47 -13.32 -8.26 -1.03
N TYR A 48 -14.14 -7.59 -1.84
CA TYR A 48 -14.78 -6.34 -1.45
C TYR A 48 -15.41 -6.48 -0.04
N PRO A 49 -15.18 -5.52 0.88
CA PRO A 49 -14.64 -4.18 0.67
C PRO A 49 -13.11 -4.03 0.73
N SER A 50 -12.35 -5.13 0.68
CA SER A 50 -10.88 -5.08 0.57
C SER A 50 -10.45 -4.42 -0.75
N ILE A 51 -9.27 -3.82 -0.74
CA ILE A 51 -8.63 -3.29 -1.95
C ILE A 51 -8.24 -4.46 -2.86
N ASP A 52 -8.33 -4.24 -4.17
CA ASP A 52 -7.88 -5.19 -5.19
C ASP A 52 -6.42 -5.60 -4.98
N ASP A 53 -6.17 -6.91 -4.97
CA ASP A 53 -4.84 -7.50 -4.78
C ASP A 53 -3.85 -7.03 -5.87
N ALA A 54 -4.32 -6.73 -7.09
CA ALA A 54 -3.51 -6.16 -8.16
C ALA A 54 -2.99 -4.75 -7.81
N ILE A 55 -3.78 -3.94 -7.10
CA ILE A 55 -3.35 -2.62 -6.64
C ILE A 55 -2.30 -2.77 -5.53
N VAL A 56 -2.54 -3.67 -4.58
CA VAL A 56 -1.62 -3.93 -3.46
C VAL A 56 -0.27 -4.41 -3.98
N SER A 57 -0.24 -5.43 -4.83
CA SER A 57 0.99 -5.96 -5.42
C SER A 57 1.72 -4.91 -6.27
N THR A 58 0.98 -4.09 -7.02
CA THR A 58 1.57 -3.00 -7.82
C THR A 58 2.28 -1.98 -6.93
N VAL A 59 1.66 -1.54 -5.81
CA VAL A 59 2.31 -0.58 -4.90
C VAL A 59 3.59 -1.16 -4.30
N VAL A 60 3.57 -2.42 -3.85
CA VAL A 60 4.76 -3.08 -3.27
C VAL A 60 5.85 -3.25 -4.34
N GLY A 61 5.50 -3.77 -5.51
CA GLY A 61 6.43 -3.94 -6.63
C GLY A 61 7.07 -2.61 -7.07
N LYS A 62 6.27 -1.56 -7.23
CA LYS A 62 6.76 -0.22 -7.63
C LYS A 62 7.61 0.45 -6.55
N SER A 63 7.42 0.11 -5.28
CA SER A 63 8.20 0.67 -4.18
C SER A 63 9.70 0.31 -4.22
N HIS A 64 10.08 -0.66 -5.06
CA HIS A 64 11.48 -0.94 -5.34
C HIS A 64 12.18 0.13 -6.19
N PHE A 65 11.46 0.87 -7.04
CA PHE A 65 12.16 1.72 -8.02
C PHE A 65 11.41 2.94 -8.57
N ASP A 66 10.10 3.07 -8.38
CA ASP A 66 9.28 4.03 -9.13
C ASP A 66 8.51 4.94 -8.18
N LEU A 67 9.17 6.01 -7.70
CA LEU A 67 8.59 6.96 -6.76
C LEU A 67 7.32 7.61 -7.33
N GLU A 68 7.33 7.97 -8.63
CA GLU A 68 6.20 8.63 -9.27
C GLU A 68 4.98 7.71 -9.30
N ALA A 69 5.14 6.44 -9.73
CA ALA A 69 4.03 5.49 -9.70
C ALA A 69 3.52 5.22 -8.28
N VAL A 70 4.43 5.12 -7.30
CA VAL A 70 4.04 4.97 -5.88
C VAL A 70 3.22 6.19 -5.43
N GLN A 71 3.65 7.41 -5.76
CA GLN A 71 2.91 8.64 -5.45
C GLN A 71 1.53 8.65 -6.11
N GLN A 72 1.43 8.33 -7.40
CA GLN A 72 0.16 8.29 -8.12
C GLN A 72 -0.86 7.32 -7.50
N LEU A 73 -0.39 6.18 -6.97
CA LEU A 73 -1.25 5.18 -6.33
C LEU A 73 -1.60 5.53 -4.88
N VAL A 74 -0.62 6.00 -4.10
CA VAL A 74 -0.77 6.22 -2.65
C VAL A 74 -1.39 7.57 -2.33
N GLU A 75 -1.17 8.62 -3.13
CA GLU A 75 -1.71 9.96 -2.87
C GLU A 75 -3.25 9.98 -2.71
N PRO A 76 -4.04 9.37 -3.63
CA PRO A 76 -5.50 9.31 -3.48
C PRO A 76 -5.97 8.29 -2.44
N ARG A 77 -5.10 7.35 -2.02
CA ARG A 77 -5.41 6.23 -1.10
C ARG A 77 -4.26 6.03 -0.10
N PRO A 78 -4.04 6.94 0.87
CA PRO A 78 -2.86 6.90 1.75
C PRO A 78 -2.71 5.60 2.55
N GLU A 79 -3.80 4.85 2.76
CA GLU A 79 -3.72 3.53 3.38
C GLU A 79 -2.86 2.51 2.61
N LEU A 80 -2.66 2.71 1.29
CA LEU A 80 -1.77 1.90 0.46
C LEU A 80 -0.29 2.08 0.81
N ALA A 81 0.08 3.11 1.56
CA ALA A 81 1.44 3.22 2.10
C ALA A 81 1.80 2.05 3.03
N ARG A 82 0.78 1.37 3.59
CA ARG A 82 0.90 0.17 4.43
C ARG A 82 0.61 -1.11 3.66
N ALA A 83 0.60 -1.09 2.33
CA ALA A 83 0.41 -2.26 1.49
C ALA A 83 1.46 -3.31 1.83
N THR A 84 1.02 -4.57 1.94
CA THR A 84 1.86 -5.74 2.15
C THR A 84 1.42 -6.82 1.17
N TRP A 85 2.38 -7.45 0.52
CA TRP A 85 2.20 -8.49 -0.49
C TRP A 85 2.88 -9.78 -0.06
N ASP A 86 2.25 -10.91 -0.36
CA ASP A 86 2.83 -12.24 -0.17
C ASP A 86 3.44 -12.68 -1.50
N TRP A 87 4.77 -12.77 -1.57
CA TRP A 87 5.48 -13.32 -2.72
C TRP A 87 5.42 -14.85 -2.78
N SER A 88 4.58 -15.48 -1.94
CA SER A 88 4.48 -16.92 -1.67
C SER A 88 5.62 -17.44 -0.79
N PHE A 89 5.48 -18.69 -0.34
CA PHE A 89 6.45 -19.38 0.53
C PHE A 89 6.77 -18.64 1.85
N GLY A 90 5.86 -17.78 2.31
CA GLY A 90 6.01 -17.01 3.55
C GLY A 90 6.82 -15.72 3.40
N ASP A 91 7.13 -15.31 2.18
CA ASP A 91 7.86 -14.07 1.88
C ASP A 91 6.91 -12.87 1.83
N TRP A 92 6.56 -12.38 3.02
CA TRP A 92 5.72 -11.21 3.19
C TRP A 92 6.55 -9.93 3.11
N GLU A 93 6.17 -9.04 2.20
CA GLU A 93 6.85 -7.78 1.99
C GLU A 93 5.89 -6.60 2.05
N SER A 94 6.22 -5.58 2.84
CA SER A 94 5.52 -4.29 2.81
C SER A 94 6.11 -3.36 1.74
N ALA A 95 5.34 -2.40 1.25
CA ALA A 95 5.84 -1.35 0.35
C ALA A 95 7.07 -0.63 0.92
N LEU A 96 7.09 -0.36 2.23
CA LEU A 96 8.25 0.22 2.90
C LEU A 96 9.42 -0.79 3.00
N GLY A 97 9.14 -2.09 3.16
CA GLY A 97 10.13 -3.15 3.11
C GLY A 97 10.84 -3.24 1.76
N ALA A 98 10.07 -3.20 0.67
CA ALA A 98 10.58 -3.13 -0.70
C ALA A 98 11.56 -1.96 -0.86
N ALA A 99 11.13 -0.74 -0.53
CA ALA A 99 11.99 0.44 -0.61
C ALA A 99 13.23 0.34 0.30
N SER A 100 13.10 -0.25 1.49
CA SER A 100 14.17 -0.38 2.46
C SER A 100 15.27 -1.34 2.01
N HIS A 101 14.91 -2.50 1.44
CA HIS A 101 15.91 -3.50 1.08
C HIS A 101 16.70 -3.14 -0.19
N VAL A 102 16.19 -2.22 -1.01
CA VAL A 102 16.93 -1.68 -2.18
C VAL A 102 17.54 -0.29 -1.96
N GLY A 103 17.40 0.29 -0.77
CA GLY A 103 18.00 1.59 -0.43
C GLY A 103 17.29 2.81 -1.04
N ARG A 104 16.02 2.70 -1.44
CA ARG A 104 15.23 3.82 -1.96
C ARG A 104 14.73 4.72 -0.83
N ARG A 105 15.65 5.49 -0.25
CA ARG A 105 15.40 6.46 0.82
C ARG A 105 14.30 7.47 0.48
N ASP A 106 14.21 7.88 -0.78
CA ASP A 106 13.19 8.78 -1.32
C ASP A 106 11.78 8.16 -1.22
N ILE A 107 11.62 6.92 -1.69
CA ILE A 107 10.36 6.17 -1.60
C ILE A 107 10.03 5.85 -0.14
N ALA A 108 11.01 5.41 0.64
CA ALA A 108 10.83 5.10 2.05
C ALA A 108 10.34 6.33 2.85
N ASN A 109 10.97 7.50 2.64
CA ASN A 109 10.54 8.75 3.28
C ASN A 109 9.11 9.15 2.86
N TYR A 110 8.77 9.03 1.58
CA TYR A 110 7.41 9.29 1.10
C TYR A 110 6.38 8.38 1.78
N LEU A 111 6.61 7.06 1.77
CA LEU A 111 5.72 6.08 2.38
C LEU A 111 5.56 6.32 3.88
N ILE A 112 6.64 6.64 4.61
CA ILE A 112 6.59 7.03 6.03
C ILE A 112 5.74 8.28 6.22
N GLY A 113 5.91 9.29 5.37
CA GLY A 113 5.08 10.51 5.37
C GLY A 113 3.59 10.25 5.12
N LYS A 114 3.24 9.12 4.50
CA LYS A 114 1.87 8.64 4.29
C LYS A 114 1.39 7.64 5.34
N GLY A 115 2.17 7.40 6.39
CA GLY A 115 1.80 6.55 7.52
C GLY A 115 2.23 5.09 7.41
N ALA A 116 3.18 4.76 6.53
CA ALA A 116 3.87 3.47 6.59
C ALA A 116 4.65 3.34 7.91
N ARG A 117 4.71 2.12 8.46
CA ARG A 117 5.33 1.84 9.77
C ARG A 117 6.75 1.30 9.57
N PRO A 118 7.80 2.04 9.95
CA PRO A 118 9.18 1.56 9.87
C PRO A 118 9.41 0.28 10.67
N THR A 119 10.25 -0.60 10.14
CA THR A 119 10.77 -1.77 10.85
C THR A 119 12.25 -1.57 11.20
N ILE A 120 12.84 -2.48 11.98
CA ILE A 120 14.29 -2.46 12.27
C ILE A 120 15.15 -2.41 11.00
N PHE A 121 14.70 -3.05 9.91
CA PHE A 121 15.35 -3.01 8.60
C PHE A 121 15.31 -1.63 7.95
N THR A 122 14.18 -0.93 8.05
CA THR A 122 14.05 0.46 7.62
C THR A 122 14.98 1.37 8.41
N TYR A 123 15.04 1.20 9.74
CA TYR A 123 15.96 1.96 10.59
C TYR A 123 17.43 1.70 10.24
N ALA A 124 17.78 0.44 9.94
CA ALA A 124 19.13 0.07 9.52
C ALA A 124 19.50 0.72 8.18
N MET A 125 18.62 0.66 7.18
CA MET A 125 18.83 1.33 5.89
C MET A 125 18.98 2.86 6.06
N PHE A 126 18.22 3.45 6.98
CA PHE A 126 18.35 4.88 7.27
C PHE A 126 19.59 5.27 8.08
N GLY A 127 20.40 4.30 8.54
CA GLY A 127 21.55 4.53 9.41
C GLY A 127 21.16 4.96 10.82
N LYS A 128 19.96 4.64 11.31
CA LYS A 128 19.49 5.06 12.64
C LYS A 128 20.12 4.21 13.74
N HIS A 129 21.45 4.26 13.87
CA HIS A 129 22.27 3.42 14.74
C HIS A 129 21.72 3.35 16.18
N ALA A 130 21.43 4.50 16.80
CA ALA A 130 20.94 4.53 18.17
C ALA A 130 19.60 3.77 18.34
N ALA A 131 18.70 3.88 17.37
CA ALA A 131 17.42 3.17 17.39
C ALA A 131 17.62 1.66 17.17
N VAL A 132 18.42 1.28 16.17
CA VAL A 132 18.73 -0.14 15.91
C VAL A 132 19.37 -0.79 17.14
N LYS A 133 20.37 -0.14 17.73
CA LYS A 133 21.02 -0.60 18.97
C LYS A 133 20.03 -0.77 20.10
N ALA A 134 19.14 0.20 20.32
CA ALA A 134 18.12 0.12 21.37
C ALA A 134 17.12 -1.04 21.12
N MET A 135 16.70 -1.28 19.88
CA MET A 135 15.83 -2.42 19.53
C MET A 135 16.51 -3.76 19.82
N VAL A 136 17.79 -3.90 19.46
CA VAL A 136 18.56 -5.12 19.73
C VAL A 136 18.77 -5.35 21.22
N GLN A 137 19.01 -4.28 21.99
CA GLN A 137 19.14 -4.37 23.45
C GLN A 137 17.82 -4.72 24.13
N GLY A 138 16.70 -4.15 23.67
CA GLY A 138 15.37 -4.42 24.21
C GLY A 138 14.81 -5.79 23.82
N MET A 139 15.22 -6.33 22.68
CA MET A 139 14.81 -7.65 22.19
C MET A 139 16.02 -8.42 21.61
N PRO A 140 16.89 -8.98 22.48
CA PRO A 140 18.06 -9.71 22.01
C PRO A 140 17.71 -10.82 21.03
N GLY A 141 18.30 -10.77 19.83
CA GLY A 141 18.06 -11.73 18.76
C GLY A 141 17.18 -11.22 17.62
N VAL A 142 16.52 -10.07 17.78
CA VAL A 142 15.76 -9.43 16.69
C VAL A 142 16.61 -9.15 15.45
N GLN A 143 17.92 -8.90 15.60
CA GLN A 143 18.83 -8.70 14.48
C GLN A 143 19.04 -9.94 13.60
N ARG A 144 18.61 -11.12 14.06
CA ARG A 144 18.68 -12.39 13.31
C ARG A 144 17.39 -12.72 12.56
N THR A 145 16.33 -11.92 12.69
CA THR A 145 15.11 -12.13 11.91
C THR A 145 15.38 -11.82 10.44
N ALA A 146 14.76 -12.57 9.55
CA ALA A 146 14.81 -12.30 8.11
C ALA A 146 13.94 -11.07 7.76
N GLY A 147 14.45 -10.22 6.86
CA GLY A 147 13.66 -9.20 6.18
C GLY A 147 12.99 -9.76 4.92
N PRO A 148 12.42 -8.88 4.07
CA PRO A 148 11.89 -9.28 2.77
C PRO A 148 12.92 -10.08 1.96
N HIS A 149 12.46 -11.12 1.27
CA HIS A 149 13.30 -12.02 0.46
C HIS A 149 14.42 -12.71 1.25
N GLY A 150 14.29 -12.82 2.57
CA GLY A 150 15.34 -13.39 3.42
C GLY A 150 16.54 -12.46 3.66
N ILE A 151 16.47 -11.20 3.21
CA ILE A 151 17.57 -10.24 3.30
C ILE A 151 17.78 -9.86 4.77
N ASP A 152 19.01 -10.05 5.25
CA ASP A 152 19.33 -9.82 6.66
C ASP A 152 19.49 -8.32 7.02
N LEU A 153 19.57 -8.05 8.33
CA LEU A 153 19.68 -6.68 8.84
C LEU A 153 20.97 -5.98 8.40
N LEU A 154 22.09 -6.72 8.36
CA LEU A 154 23.39 -6.19 7.96
C LEU A 154 23.39 -5.74 6.49
N THR A 155 22.71 -6.48 5.61
CA THR A 155 22.57 -6.13 4.20
C THR A 155 21.82 -4.82 4.04
N HIS A 156 20.73 -4.61 4.79
CA HIS A 156 20.02 -3.33 4.80
C HIS A 156 20.91 -2.17 5.27
N ALA A 157 21.71 -2.37 6.33
CA ALA A 157 22.64 -1.36 6.82
C ALA A 157 23.71 -1.00 5.76
N ARG A 158 24.29 -2.00 5.10
CA ARG A 158 25.28 -1.80 4.03
C ARG A 158 24.72 -1.05 2.83
N ILE A 159 23.49 -1.38 2.42
CA ILE A 159 22.79 -0.68 1.35
C ILE A 159 22.54 0.79 1.73
N GLY A 160 22.15 1.03 2.99
CA GLY A 160 22.06 2.36 3.57
C GLY A 160 23.36 3.15 3.48
N ALA A 161 24.48 2.55 3.90
CA ALA A 161 25.81 3.16 3.86
C ALA A 161 26.35 3.42 2.44
N GLY A 162 25.89 2.67 1.45
CA GLY A 162 26.20 2.88 0.03
C GLY A 162 25.32 3.92 -0.67
N SER A 163 24.37 4.53 0.03
CA SER A 163 23.45 5.52 -0.56
C SER A 163 24.17 6.80 -0.95
N LYS A 164 23.76 7.39 -2.08
CA LYS A 164 24.31 8.67 -2.57
C LYS A 164 23.57 9.85 -1.92
N GLY A 165 24.25 10.99 -1.84
CA GLY A 165 23.65 12.25 -1.38
C GLY A 165 23.42 12.34 0.13
N LEU A 166 24.08 11.48 0.91
CA LEU A 166 24.06 11.56 2.37
C LEU A 166 24.88 12.76 2.85
N SER A 167 24.42 13.43 3.90
CA SER A 167 25.25 14.34 4.68
C SER A 167 26.38 13.59 5.38
N ALA A 168 27.43 14.30 5.80
CA ALA A 168 28.54 13.68 6.55
C ALA A 168 28.05 12.96 7.82
N GLN A 169 27.07 13.54 8.52
CA GLN A 169 26.49 12.92 9.71
C GLN A 169 25.70 11.65 9.38
N GLU A 170 24.89 11.66 8.32
CA GLU A 170 24.17 10.47 7.88
C GLU A 170 25.11 9.36 7.43
N GLN A 171 26.21 9.72 6.76
CA GLN A 171 27.24 8.76 6.36
C GLN A 171 27.88 8.10 7.59
N GLU A 172 28.31 8.88 8.58
CA GLU A 172 28.86 8.38 9.84
C GLU A 172 27.85 7.47 10.58
N ASP A 173 26.59 7.89 10.66
CA ASP A 173 25.52 7.14 11.31
C ASP A 173 25.25 5.80 10.59
N CYS A 174 25.27 5.78 9.26
CA CYS A 174 25.21 4.55 8.46
C CYS A 174 26.42 3.64 8.74
N GLU A 175 27.63 4.18 8.75
CA GLU A 175 28.87 3.42 9.00
C GLU A 175 28.88 2.78 10.40
N ARG A 176 28.37 3.49 11.41
CA ARG A 176 28.21 2.94 12.76
C ARG A 176 27.14 1.86 12.86
N THR A 177 26.19 1.84 11.93
CA THR A 177 25.09 0.86 11.90
C THR A 177 25.54 -0.49 11.30
N VAL A 178 26.55 -0.47 10.42
CA VAL A 178 27.19 -1.66 9.82
C VAL A 178 28.08 -2.38 10.84
#